data_AF-A0A535TYK6-F1
#
_entry.id   AF-A0A535TYK6-F1
#
_cell.length_a   1.000
_cell.length_b   1.000
_cell.length_c   1.000
_cell.angle_alpha   90.00
_cell.angle_beta   90.00
_cell.angle_gamma   90.00
#
_symmetry.space_group_name_H-M   'P 1'
#
loop_
_entity.id
_entity.type
_entity.pdbx_description
1 polymer ?
#
loop_
_entity_poly.entity_id
_entity_poly.type
_entity_poly.pdbx_seq_one_letter_code
_entity_poly.pdbx_strand_id
1 'polypeptide(L)'
;MEAQTDIQTYLERGKQALAQGQGREAAIAYAHAAQLEPDNPMVHLGLAEANLALGSYGVVYMACRKVQELQPAGGFESTVAQALLDLLDRRYDRALQNVDAAISLDPGSGYVHALRAYLLRATGQDYDAGLARSRAARLSYGQHFDNCFPPLEPVSTPGYGPAPAPASSSDSSPEGNGMLQRETIPTWSRPNGMQRQVIRTRFALSQNPRFVTNIIIAINVIVFVILALLNRTISFDQSEQGLLAIINAGAQVNLLVQQGQVWRIFTAMFLHFNILHIALNMLSLFFIGTAVEVFFGKWRYLVIYLGAGILGGIFTYFLDPSSVIPSAGASGAIFGVFGALGVFYFVNRRNMGSFGRGAITNWLFWLGLNLFFGFSSANIGIWDHIAGLVAGMLIALLLIPRTKRRQL
;
A
#
# COMPACT_ATOMS: atom_id res chain seq x y z
N MET A 1 -31.13 -23.48 -14.83
CA MET A 1 -30.31 -23.71 -16.04
C MET A 1 -29.54 -22.46 -16.46
N GLU A 2 -30.06 -21.24 -16.27
CA GLU A 2 -29.35 -19.99 -16.66
C GLU A 2 -28.06 -19.71 -15.86
N ALA A 3 -28.00 -19.99 -14.55
CA ALA A 3 -26.81 -19.72 -13.72
C ALA A 3 -25.59 -20.62 -14.04
N GLN A 4 -25.81 -21.84 -14.55
CA GLN A 4 -24.73 -22.78 -14.92
C GLN A 4 -24.00 -22.36 -16.21
N THR A 5 -24.66 -21.60 -17.08
CA THR A 5 -24.09 -21.03 -18.31
C THR A 5 -23.15 -19.86 -18.05
N ASP A 6 -23.32 -19.13 -16.95
CA ASP A 6 -22.52 -17.95 -16.64
C ASP A 6 -21.13 -18.31 -16.11
N ILE A 7 -21.02 -19.28 -15.18
CA ILE A 7 -19.72 -19.61 -14.58
C ILE A 7 -18.74 -20.22 -15.57
N GLN A 8 -19.20 -21.12 -16.45
CA GLN A 8 -18.35 -21.76 -17.45
C GLN A 8 -17.78 -20.72 -18.42
N THR A 9 -18.57 -19.69 -18.74
CA THR A 9 -18.13 -18.56 -19.56
C THR A 9 -16.97 -17.81 -18.91
N TYR A 10 -17.08 -17.51 -17.61
CA TYR A 10 -16.01 -16.83 -16.88
C TYR A 10 -14.75 -17.70 -16.71
N LEU A 11 -14.91 -19.00 -16.45
CA LEU A 11 -13.80 -19.94 -16.35
C LEU A 11 -13.03 -20.04 -17.67
N GLU A 12 -13.72 -20.21 -18.80
CA GLU A 12 -13.08 -20.30 -20.10
C GLU A 12 -12.43 -18.98 -20.51
N ARG A 13 -13.07 -17.85 -20.22
CA ARG A 13 -12.47 -16.52 -20.43
C ARG A 13 -11.20 -16.35 -19.59
N GLY A 14 -11.22 -16.79 -18.32
CA GLY A 14 -10.07 -16.75 -17.43
C GLY A 14 -8.90 -17.59 -17.94
N LYS A 15 -9.17 -18.83 -18.37
CA LYS A 15 -8.18 -19.74 -18.98
C LYS A 15 -7.56 -19.15 -20.24
N GLN A 16 -8.37 -18.60 -21.14
CA GLN A 16 -7.88 -17.99 -22.37
C GLN A 16 -7.01 -16.76 -22.11
N ALA A 17 -7.43 -15.89 -21.20
CA ALA A 17 -6.65 -14.72 -20.80
C ALA A 17 -5.31 -15.11 -20.16
N LEU A 18 -5.30 -16.15 -19.30
CA LEU A 18 -4.07 -16.71 -18.75
C LEU A 18 -3.13 -17.22 -19.84
N ALA A 19 -3.65 -18.00 -20.79
CA ALA A 19 -2.85 -18.55 -21.88
C ALA A 19 -2.24 -17.46 -22.79
N GLN A 20 -2.87 -16.29 -22.86
CA GLN A 20 -2.39 -15.10 -23.59
C GLN A 20 -1.44 -14.20 -22.77
N GLY A 21 -1.12 -14.58 -21.52
CA GLY A 21 -0.29 -13.76 -20.62
C GLY A 21 -1.01 -12.54 -20.04
N GLN A 22 -2.35 -12.47 -20.15
CA GLN A 22 -3.18 -11.36 -19.67
C GLN A 22 -3.65 -11.63 -18.24
N GLY A 23 -2.71 -11.67 -17.28
CA GLY A 23 -2.98 -12.00 -15.88
C GLY A 23 -4.08 -11.14 -15.23
N ARG A 24 -4.19 -9.86 -15.59
CA ARG A 24 -5.22 -8.95 -15.06
C ARG A 24 -6.63 -9.32 -15.53
N GLU A 25 -6.78 -9.64 -16.82
CA GLU A 25 -8.08 -10.03 -17.38
C GLU A 25 -8.52 -11.38 -16.83
N ALA A 26 -7.57 -12.31 -16.68
CA ALA A 26 -7.82 -13.59 -16.04
C ALA A 26 -8.28 -13.44 -14.58
N ALA A 27 -7.61 -12.58 -13.80
CA ALA A 27 -7.96 -12.35 -12.40
C ALA A 27 -9.38 -11.78 -12.26
N ILE A 28 -9.79 -10.86 -13.14
CA ILE A 28 -11.15 -10.32 -13.16
C ILE A 28 -12.18 -11.42 -13.48
N ALA A 29 -11.89 -12.25 -14.49
CA ALA A 29 -12.81 -13.33 -14.90
C ALA A 29 -13.00 -14.36 -13.77
N TYR A 30 -11.92 -14.82 -13.14
CA TYR A 30 -12.02 -15.76 -12.02
C TYR A 30 -12.62 -15.12 -10.76
N ALA A 31 -12.41 -13.82 -10.52
CA ALA A 31 -13.07 -13.13 -9.41
C ALA A 31 -14.60 -13.09 -9.57
N HIS A 32 -15.09 -12.88 -10.79
CA HIS A 32 -16.53 -13.01 -11.08
C HIS A 32 -17.03 -14.44 -10.90
N ALA A 33 -16.28 -15.44 -11.38
CA ALA A 33 -16.63 -16.85 -11.14
C ALA A 33 -16.70 -17.18 -9.64
N ALA A 34 -15.83 -16.59 -8.82
CA ALA A 34 -15.77 -16.82 -7.37
C ALA A 34 -16.97 -16.22 -6.63
N GLN A 35 -17.58 -15.16 -7.18
CA GLN A 35 -18.82 -14.59 -6.66
C GLN A 35 -20.02 -15.49 -6.95
N LEU A 36 -20.00 -16.22 -8.08
CA LEU A 36 -21.08 -17.11 -8.48
C LEU A 36 -21.02 -18.46 -7.73
N GLU A 37 -19.84 -19.08 -7.66
CA GLU A 37 -19.62 -20.33 -6.93
C GLU A 37 -18.39 -20.23 -6.01
N PRO A 38 -18.56 -19.75 -4.76
CA PRO A 38 -17.45 -19.56 -3.83
C PRO A 38 -16.84 -20.85 -3.30
N ASP A 39 -17.54 -21.99 -3.43
CA ASP A 39 -17.07 -23.30 -2.98
C ASP A 39 -16.49 -24.16 -4.13
N ASN A 40 -16.22 -23.55 -5.29
CA ASN A 40 -15.65 -24.24 -6.45
C ASN A 40 -14.09 -24.14 -6.44
N PRO A 41 -13.36 -25.26 -6.26
CA PRO A 41 -11.90 -25.23 -6.14
C PRO A 41 -11.20 -24.78 -7.44
N MET A 42 -11.78 -25.05 -8.61
CA MET A 42 -11.20 -24.65 -9.89
C MET A 42 -11.12 -23.13 -10.04
N VAL A 43 -12.11 -22.41 -9.48
CA VAL A 43 -12.14 -20.95 -9.51
C VAL A 43 -11.03 -20.35 -8.65
N HIS A 44 -10.83 -20.90 -7.45
CA HIS A 44 -9.76 -20.45 -6.55
C HIS A 44 -8.38 -20.80 -7.12
N LEU A 45 -8.23 -21.96 -7.76
CA LEU A 45 -6.99 -22.26 -8.47
C LEU A 45 -6.73 -21.23 -9.58
N GLY A 46 -7.72 -20.93 -10.42
CA GLY A 46 -7.59 -19.91 -11.47
C GLY A 46 -7.23 -18.52 -10.94
N LEU A 47 -7.79 -18.12 -9.78
CA LEU A 47 -7.39 -16.91 -9.07
C LEU A 47 -5.92 -16.95 -8.65
N ALA A 48 -5.44 -18.08 -8.14
CA ALA A 48 -4.04 -18.24 -7.76
C ALA A 48 -3.11 -18.10 -8.97
N GLU A 49 -3.43 -18.79 -10.07
CA GLU A 49 -2.65 -18.76 -11.32
C GLU A 49 -2.59 -17.35 -11.92
N ALA A 50 -3.73 -16.64 -11.96
CA ALA A 50 -3.80 -15.28 -12.49
C ALA A 50 -3.03 -14.27 -11.62
N ASN A 51 -3.08 -14.42 -10.30
CA ASN A 51 -2.36 -13.52 -9.39
C ASN A 51 -0.86 -13.82 -9.30
N LEU A 52 -0.43 -15.02 -9.66
CA LEU A 52 0.99 -15.34 -9.83
C LEU A 52 1.59 -14.53 -10.98
N ALA A 53 0.87 -14.42 -12.10
CA ALA A 53 1.24 -13.59 -13.24
C ALA A 53 1.36 -12.09 -12.87
N LEU A 54 0.53 -11.64 -11.92
CA LEU A 54 0.51 -10.25 -11.44
C LEU A 54 1.54 -9.97 -10.33
N GLY A 55 2.29 -10.97 -9.86
CA GLY A 55 3.19 -10.83 -8.71
C GLY A 55 2.47 -10.61 -7.37
N SER A 56 1.16 -10.88 -7.31
CA SER A 56 0.32 -10.70 -6.11
C SER A 56 0.34 -11.95 -5.23
N TYR A 57 1.51 -12.30 -4.70
CA TYR A 57 1.77 -13.58 -4.02
C TYR A 57 0.87 -13.86 -2.80
N GLY A 58 0.39 -12.83 -2.12
CA GLY A 58 -0.58 -12.99 -1.02
C GLY A 58 -1.91 -13.59 -1.49
N VAL A 59 -2.40 -13.16 -2.66
CA VAL A 59 -3.63 -13.70 -3.25
C VAL A 59 -3.41 -15.13 -3.73
N VAL A 60 -2.23 -15.43 -4.30
CA VAL A 60 -1.84 -16.79 -4.70
C VAL A 60 -1.90 -17.73 -3.50
N TYR A 61 -1.31 -17.33 -2.37
CA TYR A 61 -1.30 -18.12 -1.14
C TYR A 61 -2.72 -18.39 -0.63
N MET A 62 -3.54 -17.34 -0.48
CA MET A 62 -4.91 -17.45 0.02
C MET A 62 -5.78 -18.34 -0.86
N ALA A 63 -5.69 -18.15 -2.18
CA ALA A 63 -6.46 -18.92 -3.14
C ALA A 63 -6.02 -20.40 -3.15
N CYS A 64 -4.72 -20.69 -3.08
CA CYS A 64 -4.22 -22.07 -2.95
C CYS A 64 -4.67 -22.75 -1.65
N ARG A 65 -4.67 -22.03 -0.52
CA ARG A 65 -5.16 -22.55 0.76
C ARG A 65 -6.66 -22.84 0.71
N LYS A 66 -7.45 -21.96 0.10
CA LYS A 66 -8.89 -22.19 -0.10
C LYS A 66 -9.15 -23.44 -0.95
N VAL A 67 -8.32 -23.71 -1.97
CA VAL A 67 -8.41 -24.98 -2.73
C VAL A 67 -8.15 -26.19 -1.83
N GLN A 68 -7.13 -26.15 -0.96
CA GLN A 68 -6.81 -27.25 -0.04
C GLN A 68 -7.93 -27.48 1.00
N GLU A 69 -8.58 -26.42 1.47
CA GLU A 69 -9.74 -26.51 2.36
C GLU A 69 -10.95 -27.16 1.68
N LEU A 70 -11.20 -26.84 0.41
CA LEU A 70 -12.30 -27.39 -0.37
C LEU A 70 -12.02 -28.84 -0.84
N GLN A 71 -10.75 -29.22 -1.00
CA GLN A 71 -10.31 -30.56 -1.42
C GLN A 71 -9.27 -31.17 -0.45
N PRO A 72 -9.63 -31.46 0.82
CA PRO A 72 -8.69 -31.98 1.81
C PRO A 72 -8.21 -33.42 1.51
N ALA A 73 -8.98 -34.17 0.72
CA ALA A 73 -8.62 -35.51 0.26
C ALA A 73 -7.60 -35.50 -0.90
N GLY A 74 -7.17 -34.31 -1.35
CA GLY A 74 -6.39 -34.13 -2.56
C GLY A 74 -7.26 -34.02 -3.80
N GLY A 75 -6.62 -33.97 -4.96
CA GLY A 75 -7.27 -33.70 -6.24
C GLY A 75 -6.30 -32.98 -7.18
N PHE A 76 -6.70 -32.81 -8.43
CA PHE A 76 -5.88 -32.06 -9.39
C PHE A 76 -5.63 -30.64 -8.88
N GLU A 77 -6.69 -29.93 -8.48
CA GLU A 77 -6.57 -28.54 -8.06
C GLU A 77 -5.76 -28.41 -6.78
N SER A 78 -6.02 -29.25 -5.78
CA SER A 78 -5.23 -29.27 -4.54
C SER A 78 -3.74 -29.57 -4.78
N THR A 79 -3.41 -30.40 -5.78
CA THR A 79 -2.02 -30.75 -6.09
C THR A 79 -1.30 -29.58 -6.77
N VAL A 80 -1.96 -28.90 -7.73
CA VAL A 80 -1.41 -27.69 -8.35
C VAL A 80 -1.28 -26.56 -7.32
N ALA A 81 -2.28 -26.37 -6.47
CA ALA A 81 -2.21 -25.40 -5.37
C ALA A 81 -1.01 -25.65 -4.45
N GLN A 82 -0.73 -26.91 -4.10
CA GLN A 82 0.46 -27.26 -3.32
C GLN A 82 1.76 -26.97 -4.08
N ALA A 83 1.81 -27.24 -5.39
CA ALA A 83 2.97 -26.89 -6.21
C ALA A 83 3.24 -25.38 -6.25
N LEU A 84 2.19 -24.56 -6.35
CA LEU A 84 2.28 -23.11 -6.33
C LEU A 84 2.78 -22.59 -4.96
N LEU A 85 2.31 -23.18 -3.86
CA LEU A 85 2.81 -22.85 -2.52
C LEU A 85 4.30 -23.20 -2.36
N ASP A 86 4.72 -24.38 -2.81
CA ASP A 86 6.14 -24.77 -2.77
C ASP A 86 7.01 -23.88 -3.68
N LEU A 87 6.47 -23.38 -4.80
CA LEU A 87 7.13 -22.38 -5.65
C LEU A 87 7.35 -21.06 -4.89
N LEU A 88 6.34 -20.56 -4.16
CA LEU A 88 6.47 -19.32 -3.36
C LEU A 88 7.49 -19.48 -2.24
N ASP A 89 7.57 -20.66 -1.64
CA ASP A 89 8.56 -21.03 -0.62
C ASP A 89 9.97 -21.29 -1.20
N ARG A 90 10.17 -21.14 -2.51
CA ARG A 90 11.42 -21.44 -3.25
C ARG A 90 11.87 -22.90 -3.10
N ARG A 91 10.94 -23.82 -2.83
CA ARG A 91 11.19 -25.27 -2.72
C ARG A 91 10.99 -25.93 -4.08
N TYR A 92 11.83 -25.56 -5.05
CA TYR A 92 11.64 -25.93 -6.46
C TYR A 92 11.55 -27.44 -6.70
N ASP A 93 12.30 -28.26 -5.99
CA ASP A 93 12.25 -29.73 -6.13
C ASP A 93 10.89 -30.30 -5.73
N ARG A 94 10.31 -29.80 -4.63
CA ARG A 94 8.97 -30.21 -4.17
C ARG A 94 7.87 -29.67 -5.08
N ALA A 95 8.01 -28.43 -5.53
CA ALA A 95 7.10 -27.85 -6.51
C ALA A 95 7.08 -28.70 -7.78
N LEU A 96 8.24 -29.15 -8.27
CA LEU A 96 8.36 -29.99 -9.47
C LEU A 96 7.70 -31.37 -9.27
N GLN A 97 7.90 -32.00 -8.11
CA GLN A 97 7.22 -33.26 -7.77
C GLN A 97 5.70 -33.13 -7.76
N ASN A 98 5.16 -32.05 -7.16
CA ASN A 98 3.73 -31.79 -7.15
C ASN A 98 3.19 -31.48 -8.56
N VAL A 99 3.96 -30.78 -9.39
CA VAL A 99 3.61 -30.57 -10.81
C VAL A 99 3.55 -31.88 -11.59
N ASP A 100 4.53 -32.78 -11.42
CA ASP A 100 4.53 -34.10 -12.08
C ASP A 100 3.34 -34.96 -11.61
N ALA A 101 2.98 -34.88 -10.33
CA ALA A 101 1.78 -35.51 -9.79
C ALA A 101 0.49 -34.92 -10.40
N ALA A 102 0.40 -33.60 -10.55
CA ALA A 102 -0.74 -32.93 -11.18
C ALA A 102 -0.88 -33.32 -12.66
N ILE A 103 0.22 -33.45 -13.41
CA ILE A 103 0.22 -33.91 -14.81
C ILE A 103 -0.29 -35.35 -14.91
N SER A 104 0.00 -36.18 -13.91
CA SER A 104 -0.49 -37.56 -13.87
C SER A 104 -2.02 -37.63 -13.65
N LEU A 105 -2.59 -36.62 -12.99
CA LEU A 105 -4.04 -36.50 -12.76
C LEU A 105 -4.77 -35.90 -13.96
N ASP A 106 -4.25 -34.81 -14.54
CA ASP A 106 -4.76 -34.22 -15.78
C ASP A 106 -3.60 -33.90 -16.75
N PRO A 107 -3.32 -34.79 -17.71
CA PRO A 107 -2.28 -34.58 -18.71
C PRO A 107 -2.59 -33.45 -19.70
N GLY A 108 -3.85 -33.00 -19.77
CA GLY A 108 -4.36 -32.02 -20.74
C GLY A 108 -4.12 -30.56 -20.35
N SER A 109 -3.77 -30.27 -19.10
CA SER A 109 -3.61 -28.90 -18.62
C SER A 109 -2.35 -28.21 -19.16
N GLY A 110 -2.52 -27.32 -20.14
CA GLY A 110 -1.43 -26.52 -20.71
C GLY A 110 -0.68 -25.68 -19.67
N TYR A 111 -1.40 -25.13 -18.67
CA TYR A 111 -0.81 -24.30 -17.62
C TYR A 111 0.18 -25.09 -16.76
N VAL A 112 -0.15 -26.31 -16.37
CA VAL A 112 0.72 -27.14 -15.53
C VAL A 112 2.01 -27.53 -16.26
N HIS A 113 1.94 -27.79 -17.57
CA HIS A 113 3.16 -27.99 -18.39
C HIS A 113 4.00 -26.73 -18.50
N ALA A 114 3.38 -25.54 -18.51
CA ALA A 114 4.10 -24.27 -18.50
C ALA A 114 4.77 -24.01 -17.14
N LEU A 115 4.09 -24.32 -16.04
CA LEU A 115 4.64 -24.26 -14.68
C LEU A 115 5.80 -25.24 -14.51
N ARG A 116 5.69 -26.45 -15.08
CA ARG A 116 6.81 -27.42 -15.14
C ARG A 116 8.02 -26.86 -15.86
N ALA A 117 7.81 -26.25 -17.03
CA ALA A 117 8.88 -25.61 -17.80
C ALA A 117 9.57 -24.50 -17.01
N TYR A 118 8.79 -23.68 -16.30
CA TYR A 118 9.30 -22.63 -15.43
C TYR A 118 10.18 -23.19 -14.31
N LEU A 119 9.70 -24.21 -13.58
CA LEU A 119 10.43 -24.83 -12.47
C LEU A 119 11.72 -25.53 -12.95
N LEU A 120 11.67 -26.24 -14.08
CA LEU A 120 12.86 -26.87 -14.66
C LEU A 120 13.94 -25.86 -15.01
N ARG A 121 13.55 -24.73 -15.60
CA ARG A 121 14.47 -23.62 -15.88
C ARG A 121 15.05 -23.02 -14.60
N ALA A 122 14.24 -22.86 -13.55
CA ALA A 122 14.71 -22.40 -12.24
C ALA A 122 15.75 -23.33 -11.61
N THR A 123 15.69 -24.63 -11.91
CA THR A 123 16.65 -25.65 -11.44
C THR A 123 17.82 -25.91 -12.43
N GLY A 124 17.91 -25.17 -13.54
CA GLY A 124 18.99 -25.31 -14.53
C GLY A 124 18.82 -26.46 -15.54
N GLN A 125 17.63 -27.06 -15.64
CA GLN A 125 17.32 -28.16 -16.57
C GLN A 125 16.73 -27.64 -17.89
N ASP A 126 17.53 -26.88 -18.65
CA ASP A 126 17.05 -26.12 -19.81
C ASP A 126 16.48 -26.99 -20.95
N TYR A 127 17.04 -28.18 -21.19
CA TYR A 127 16.54 -29.09 -22.24
C TYR A 127 15.12 -29.58 -21.94
N ASP A 128 14.89 -30.07 -20.73
CA ASP A 128 13.58 -30.58 -20.31
C ASP A 128 12.57 -29.44 -20.16
N ALA A 129 13.02 -28.24 -19.76
CA ALA A 129 12.19 -27.04 -19.76
C ALA A 129 11.68 -26.70 -21.17
N GLY A 130 12.51 -26.84 -22.20
CA GLY A 130 12.12 -26.62 -23.60
C GLY A 130 11.06 -27.62 -24.08
N LEU A 131 11.18 -28.89 -23.69
CA LEU A 131 10.19 -29.93 -24.02
C LEU A 131 8.84 -29.67 -23.34
N ALA A 132 8.86 -29.32 -22.05
CA ALA A 132 7.67 -28.98 -21.28
C ALA A 132 6.98 -27.73 -21.86
N ARG A 133 7.73 -26.69 -22.23
CA ARG A 133 7.19 -25.49 -22.89
C ARG A 133 6.52 -25.81 -24.23
N SER A 134 7.16 -26.66 -25.03
CA SER A 134 6.61 -27.12 -26.33
C SER A 134 5.33 -27.95 -26.16
N ARG A 135 5.18 -28.66 -25.04
CA ARG A 135 3.96 -29.38 -24.70
C ARG A 135 2.85 -28.43 -24.25
N ALA A 136 3.16 -27.46 -23.39
CA ALA A 136 2.22 -26.42 -22.95
C ALA A 136 1.60 -25.66 -24.14
N ALA A 137 2.43 -25.25 -25.10
CA ALA A 137 1.98 -24.54 -26.30
C ALA A 137 1.05 -25.40 -27.18
N ARG A 138 1.33 -26.70 -27.34
CA ARG A 138 0.48 -27.61 -28.11
C ARG A 138 -0.89 -27.81 -27.44
N LEU A 139 -0.93 -27.96 -26.13
CA LEU A 139 -2.17 -28.15 -25.36
C LEU A 139 -3.03 -26.88 -25.30
N SER A 140 -2.43 -25.71 -25.53
CA SER A 140 -3.11 -24.41 -25.47
C SER A 140 -3.36 -23.81 -26.86
N TYR A 141 -3.41 -24.64 -27.91
CA TYR A 141 -3.64 -24.21 -29.30
C TYR A 141 -2.68 -23.12 -29.81
N GLY A 142 -1.41 -23.21 -29.42
CA GLY A 142 -0.37 -22.26 -29.82
C GLY A 142 -0.26 -21.03 -28.92
N GLN A 143 -1.04 -20.94 -27.84
CA GLN A 143 -0.87 -19.90 -26.83
C GLN A 143 0.38 -20.14 -25.98
N HIS A 144 1.00 -19.05 -25.50
CA HIS A 144 2.26 -19.09 -24.77
C HIS A 144 2.01 -18.34 -23.46
N PHE A 145 2.12 -19.05 -22.33
CA PHE A 145 1.96 -18.54 -20.96
C PHE A 145 3.07 -17.54 -20.55
N ASP A 146 3.41 -16.65 -21.46
CA ASP A 146 4.39 -15.60 -21.29
C ASP A 146 3.87 -14.63 -20.23
N ASN A 147 4.72 -14.21 -19.30
CA ASN A 147 4.37 -13.39 -18.14
C ASN A 147 3.43 -14.05 -17.10
N CYS A 148 3.15 -15.36 -17.18
CA CYS A 148 2.39 -16.07 -16.15
C CYS A 148 3.19 -16.38 -14.88
N PHE A 149 4.52 -16.31 -14.96
CA PHE A 149 5.43 -16.67 -13.88
C PHE A 149 6.42 -15.54 -13.59
N PRO A 150 6.94 -15.44 -12.35
CA PRO A 150 7.93 -14.43 -11.99
C PRO A 150 9.18 -14.48 -12.88
N PRO A 151 9.87 -13.35 -13.13
CA PRO A 151 11.14 -13.38 -13.85
C PRO A 151 12.20 -14.14 -13.03
N LEU A 152 12.88 -15.09 -13.66
CA LEU A 152 14.08 -15.73 -13.09
C LEU A 152 15.24 -14.73 -13.18
N GLU A 153 15.94 -14.48 -12.07
CA GLU A 153 17.15 -13.66 -12.07
C GLU A 153 18.16 -14.25 -13.07
N PRO A 154 18.78 -13.43 -13.95
CA PRO A 154 19.84 -13.92 -14.81
C PRO A 154 21.02 -14.35 -13.93
N VAL A 155 21.56 -15.54 -14.18
CA VAL A 155 22.82 -15.98 -13.58
C VAL A 155 23.89 -14.95 -13.94
N SER A 156 24.32 -14.17 -12.96
CA SER A 156 25.33 -13.12 -13.14
C SER A 156 26.67 -13.77 -13.50
N THR A 157 27.11 -13.58 -14.73
CA THR A 157 28.52 -13.73 -15.08
C THR A 157 29.31 -12.62 -14.36
N PRO A 158 30.44 -12.91 -13.68
CA PRO A 158 31.19 -11.87 -12.98
C PRO A 158 31.89 -10.96 -14.00
N GLY A 159 31.32 -9.77 -14.24
CA GLY A 159 31.91 -8.73 -15.07
C GLY A 159 32.76 -7.77 -14.24
N TYR A 160 34.04 -7.67 -14.59
CA TYR A 160 34.99 -6.67 -14.09
C TYR A 160 34.46 -5.25 -14.36
N GLY A 161 34.28 -4.44 -13.32
CA GLY A 161 33.98 -3.01 -13.44
C GLY A 161 35.25 -2.18 -13.69
N PRO A 162 35.20 -1.08 -14.46
CA PRO A 162 36.32 -0.16 -14.61
C PRO A 162 36.45 0.80 -13.41
N ALA A 163 37.69 1.20 -13.13
CA ALA A 163 38.10 2.03 -11.99
C ALA A 163 37.65 3.50 -12.06
N PRO A 164 37.54 4.22 -10.93
CA PRO A 164 37.14 5.62 -10.89
C PRO A 164 38.30 6.59 -11.19
N ALA A 165 37.97 7.73 -11.80
CA ALA A 165 38.90 8.83 -12.12
C ALA A 165 39.17 9.74 -10.89
N PRO A 166 40.34 10.42 -10.82
CA PRO A 166 40.74 11.20 -9.65
C PRO A 166 40.20 12.65 -9.69
N ALA A 167 39.99 13.21 -8.49
CA ALA A 167 39.61 14.61 -8.26
C ALA A 167 40.84 15.53 -8.34
N SER A 168 40.71 16.66 -9.04
CA SER A 168 41.73 17.71 -9.13
C SER A 168 41.50 18.81 -8.08
N SER A 169 42.56 19.14 -7.35
CA SER A 169 42.72 20.32 -6.50
C SER A 169 43.15 21.56 -7.30
N SER A 170 42.71 22.75 -6.91
CA SER A 170 43.53 23.97 -7.01
C SER A 170 43.09 25.06 -6.03
N ASP A 171 44.10 25.81 -5.62
CA ASP A 171 44.23 26.70 -4.46
C ASP A 171 44.18 28.19 -4.90
N SER A 172 44.21 29.08 -3.91
CA SER A 172 44.65 30.49 -3.92
C SER A 172 43.64 31.66 -4.13
N SER A 173 43.51 32.43 -3.05
CA SER A 173 43.26 33.90 -2.95
C SER A 173 44.57 34.70 -3.25
N PRO A 174 44.69 36.07 -3.23
CA PRO A 174 43.88 37.10 -2.55
C PRO A 174 43.78 38.52 -3.23
N GLU A 175 43.20 39.46 -2.46
CA GLU A 175 43.36 40.95 -2.44
C GLU A 175 42.31 41.87 -3.09
N GLY A 176 41.91 42.92 -2.33
CA GLY A 176 41.65 44.25 -2.90
C GLY A 176 40.42 45.06 -2.45
N ASN A 177 40.57 45.81 -1.35
CA ASN A 177 39.98 47.15 -1.06
C ASN A 177 38.46 47.46 -1.09
N GLY A 178 37.95 47.79 0.10
CA GLY A 178 37.53 49.16 0.43
C GLY A 178 36.17 49.68 -0.05
N MET A 179 35.23 49.85 0.89
CA MET A 179 34.43 51.08 1.10
C MET A 179 33.45 50.88 2.27
N LEU A 180 33.55 51.75 3.28
CA LEU A 180 32.62 51.85 4.40
C LEU A 180 31.24 52.33 3.89
N GLN A 181 30.30 51.41 3.70
CA GLN A 181 28.89 51.73 3.53
C GLN A 181 28.18 51.73 4.88
N ARG A 182 27.57 52.88 5.19
CA ARG A 182 26.63 53.07 6.31
C ARG A 182 25.73 51.87 6.48
N GLU A 183 25.74 51.27 7.67
CA GLU A 183 24.73 50.32 8.11
C GLU A 183 23.35 50.99 8.02
N THR A 184 22.63 50.67 6.94
CA THR A 184 21.19 50.82 6.94
C THR A 184 20.69 49.80 7.95
N ILE A 185 20.23 50.28 9.11
CA ILE A 185 19.49 49.46 10.06
C ILE A 185 18.43 48.73 9.23
N PRO A 186 18.44 47.39 9.14
CA PRO A 186 17.42 46.68 8.40
C PRO A 186 16.09 47.11 8.97
N THR A 187 15.20 47.66 8.13
CA THR A 187 13.81 47.79 8.54
C THR A 187 13.33 46.38 8.84
N TRP A 188 13.28 45.99 10.11
CA TRP A 188 12.65 44.76 10.54
C TRP A 188 11.28 44.77 9.88
N SER A 189 11.12 43.92 8.86
CA SER A 189 9.91 43.88 8.06
C SER A 189 8.82 43.55 9.06
N ARG A 190 7.97 44.54 9.38
CA ARG A 190 6.92 44.36 10.39
C ARG A 190 6.23 43.05 10.07
N PRO A 191 6.22 42.06 10.99
CA PRO A 191 5.75 40.75 10.63
C PRO A 191 4.35 40.88 10.03
N ASN A 192 4.17 40.34 8.83
CA ASN A 192 2.92 40.41 8.09
C ASN A 192 1.78 39.76 8.92
N GLY A 193 0.51 40.01 8.59
CA GLY A 193 -0.63 39.57 9.42
C GLY A 193 -0.58 38.09 9.79
N MET A 194 -0.01 37.26 8.92
CA MET A 194 0.27 35.84 9.16
C MET A 194 1.50 35.59 10.02
N GLN A 195 2.64 36.25 9.82
CA GLN A 195 3.77 36.16 10.77
C GLN A 195 3.32 36.62 12.16
N ARG A 196 2.50 37.67 12.27
CA ARG A 196 1.86 38.08 13.53
C ARG A 196 0.87 37.05 14.03
N GLN A 197 0.18 36.31 13.17
CA GLN A 197 -0.72 35.23 13.59
C GLN A 197 0.06 34.00 14.03
N VAL A 198 1.22 33.68 13.44
CA VAL A 198 2.17 32.65 13.88
C VAL A 198 2.86 33.05 15.19
N ILE A 199 3.24 34.33 15.32
CA ILE A 199 3.80 34.92 16.54
C ILE A 199 2.73 35.03 17.63
N ARG A 200 1.49 35.42 17.29
CA ARG A 200 0.34 35.40 18.22
C ARG A 200 -0.11 33.98 18.54
N THR A 201 -0.08 33.01 17.64
CA THR A 201 -0.40 31.61 18.00
C THR A 201 0.70 31.00 18.87
N ARG A 202 1.98 31.40 18.68
CA ARG A 202 3.06 31.13 19.64
C ARG A 202 2.84 31.76 21.03
N PHE A 203 2.01 32.80 21.15
CA PHE A 203 1.81 33.55 22.41
C PHE A 203 0.39 33.44 23.02
N ALA A 204 -0.63 33.09 22.24
CA ALA A 204 -2.04 33.19 22.63
C ALA A 204 -2.73 31.83 22.84
N LEU A 205 -2.14 30.69 22.45
CA LEU A 205 -2.73 29.39 22.70
C LEU A 205 -1.67 28.33 23.03
N SER A 206 -1.67 27.94 24.31
CA SER A 206 -1.14 26.69 24.88
C SER A 206 0.35 26.66 25.22
N GLN A 207 0.66 26.43 26.51
CA GLN A 207 1.99 25.97 26.94
C GLN A 207 2.46 24.67 26.24
N ASN A 208 1.55 23.95 25.55
CA ASN A 208 1.83 22.75 24.76
C ASN A 208 1.22 22.84 23.34
N PRO A 209 1.96 23.27 22.31
CA PRO A 209 1.45 23.46 20.93
C PRO A 209 1.22 22.15 20.14
N ARG A 210 1.41 20.99 20.78
CA ARG A 210 1.35 19.65 20.18
C ARG A 210 0.60 18.66 21.08
N PHE A 211 -0.32 19.18 21.90
CA PHE A 211 -0.96 18.39 22.95
C PHE A 211 -1.83 17.29 22.34
N VAL A 212 -2.69 17.64 21.39
CA VAL A 212 -3.56 16.66 20.72
C VAL A 212 -2.74 15.71 19.86
N THR A 213 -1.75 16.24 19.14
CA THR A 213 -0.81 15.44 18.33
C THR A 213 -0.09 14.40 19.18
N ASN A 214 0.48 14.79 20.31
CA ASN A 214 1.16 13.88 21.23
C ASN A 214 0.21 12.83 21.81
N ILE A 215 -1.03 13.18 22.12
CA ILE A 215 -2.04 12.22 22.61
C ILE A 215 -2.35 11.18 21.53
N ILE A 216 -2.61 11.62 20.29
CA ILE A 216 -2.90 10.70 19.18
C ILE A 216 -1.70 9.77 18.95
N ILE A 217 -0.48 10.31 18.95
CA ILE A 217 0.75 9.50 18.84
C ILE A 217 0.83 8.49 19.99
N ALA A 218 0.64 8.93 21.23
CA ALA A 218 0.70 8.06 22.40
C ALA A 218 -0.33 6.94 22.32
N ILE A 219 -1.57 7.23 21.91
CA ILE A 219 -2.61 6.21 21.72
C ILE A 219 -2.18 5.16 20.69
N ASN A 220 -1.72 5.60 19.52
CA ASN A 220 -1.28 4.69 18.46
C ASN A 220 -0.10 3.80 18.92
N VAL A 221 0.88 4.38 19.60
CA VAL A 221 2.04 3.65 20.13
C VAL A 221 1.61 2.66 21.21
N ILE A 222 0.75 3.07 22.15
CA ILE A 222 0.24 2.19 23.22
C ILE A 222 -0.54 1.02 22.62
N VAL A 223 -1.45 1.28 21.67
CA VAL A 223 -2.23 0.24 20.99
C VAL A 223 -1.30 -0.75 20.29
N PHE A 224 -0.30 -0.26 19.55
CA PHE A 224 0.67 -1.12 18.87
C PHE A 224 1.50 -1.96 19.85
N VAL A 225 1.98 -1.37 20.96
CA VAL A 225 2.74 -2.09 21.98
C VAL A 225 1.88 -3.16 22.66
N ILE A 226 0.64 -2.85 23.02
CA ILE A 226 -0.29 -3.82 23.62
C ILE A 226 -0.50 -4.98 22.65
N LEU A 227 -0.80 -4.70 21.39
CA LEU A 227 -0.96 -5.73 20.36
C LEU A 227 0.29 -6.58 20.17
N ALA A 228 1.46 -5.95 20.19
CA ALA A 228 2.72 -6.65 20.02
C ALA A 228 3.02 -7.59 21.19
N LEU A 229 2.72 -7.16 22.41
CA LEU A 229 2.87 -7.99 23.62
C LEU A 229 1.88 -9.15 23.64
N LEU A 230 0.61 -8.90 23.32
CA LEU A 230 -0.45 -9.93 23.33
C LEU A 230 -0.19 -11.03 22.30
N ASN A 231 0.32 -10.66 21.12
CA ASN A 231 0.56 -11.59 20.01
C ASN A 231 2.02 -12.05 19.90
N ARG A 232 2.90 -11.56 20.79
CA ARG A 232 4.35 -11.83 20.80
C ARG A 232 5.03 -11.61 19.44
N THR A 233 4.54 -10.63 18.68
CA THR A 233 5.09 -10.23 17.37
C THR A 233 5.03 -8.72 17.21
N ILE A 234 6.01 -8.16 16.50
CA ILE A 234 6.08 -6.73 16.14
C ILE A 234 5.73 -6.49 14.67
N SER A 235 5.38 -7.56 13.96
CA SER A 235 5.01 -7.56 12.56
C SER A 235 3.75 -8.42 12.39
N PHE A 236 2.64 -7.76 12.16
CA PHE A 236 1.37 -8.33 11.70
C PHE A 236 1.44 -8.42 10.18
N ASP A 237 2.37 -9.26 9.71
CA ASP A 237 2.60 -9.50 8.29
C ASP A 237 1.46 -10.33 7.67
N GLN A 238 1.64 -10.75 6.42
CA GLN A 238 0.67 -11.57 5.68
C GLN A 238 0.56 -13.00 6.23
N SER A 239 1.22 -13.34 7.35
CA SER A 239 1.00 -14.63 8.01
C SER A 239 -0.43 -14.72 8.54
N GLU A 240 -0.95 -15.95 8.63
CA GLU A 240 -2.27 -16.21 9.19
C GLU A 240 -2.41 -15.64 10.61
N GLN A 241 -1.38 -15.82 11.45
CA GLN A 241 -1.36 -15.30 12.81
C GLN A 241 -1.36 -13.77 12.84
N GLY A 242 -0.59 -13.11 11.97
CA GLY A 242 -0.53 -11.65 11.87
C GLY A 242 -1.85 -11.03 11.41
N LEU A 243 -2.46 -11.59 10.36
CA LEU A 243 -3.75 -11.14 9.83
C LEU A 243 -4.89 -11.38 10.84
N LEU A 244 -4.96 -12.56 11.45
CA LEU A 244 -5.96 -12.84 12.48
C LEU A 244 -5.80 -11.91 13.68
N ALA A 245 -4.57 -11.67 14.14
CA ALA A 245 -4.29 -10.75 15.24
C ALA A 245 -4.82 -9.35 14.95
N ILE A 246 -4.53 -8.79 13.77
CA ILE A 246 -4.95 -7.42 13.44
C ILE A 246 -6.45 -7.32 13.13
N ILE A 247 -7.05 -8.34 12.52
CA ILE A 247 -8.50 -8.40 12.29
C ILE A 247 -9.24 -8.49 13.63
N ASN A 248 -8.79 -9.35 14.55
CA ASN A 248 -9.37 -9.47 15.89
C ASN A 248 -9.20 -8.18 16.70
N ALA A 249 -8.11 -7.44 16.45
CA ALA A 249 -7.88 -6.13 17.06
C ALA A 249 -8.79 -5.01 16.52
N GLY A 250 -9.51 -5.26 15.42
CA GLY A 250 -10.43 -4.28 14.84
C GLY A 250 -9.98 -3.64 13.53
N ALA A 251 -9.09 -4.27 12.76
CA ALA A 251 -8.79 -3.81 11.41
C ALA A 251 -10.07 -3.76 10.56
N GLN A 252 -10.10 -2.81 9.63
CA GLN A 252 -11.22 -2.65 8.73
C GLN A 252 -11.16 -3.73 7.67
N VAL A 253 -12.13 -4.63 7.71
CA VAL A 253 -12.43 -5.57 6.63
C VAL A 253 -13.81 -5.19 6.13
N ASN A 254 -13.92 -4.77 4.87
CA ASN A 254 -15.17 -4.21 4.35
C ASN A 254 -16.32 -5.21 4.40
N LEU A 255 -16.03 -6.50 4.19
CA LEU A 255 -17.01 -7.57 4.38
C LEU A 255 -17.56 -7.62 5.81
N LEU A 256 -16.72 -7.44 6.84
CA LEU A 256 -17.16 -7.42 8.24
C LEU A 256 -17.92 -6.13 8.58
N VAL A 257 -17.55 -5.00 7.97
CA VAL A 257 -18.31 -3.74 8.05
C VAL A 257 -19.71 -3.94 7.47
N GLN A 258 -19.83 -4.61 6.32
CA GLN A 258 -21.11 -4.96 5.69
C GLN A 258 -21.98 -5.84 6.60
N GLN A 259 -21.36 -6.72 7.39
CA GLN A 259 -22.01 -7.55 8.40
C GLN A 259 -22.37 -6.80 9.70
N GLY A 260 -22.24 -5.48 9.74
CA GLY A 260 -22.64 -4.63 10.87
C GLY A 260 -21.51 -4.25 11.81
N GLN A 261 -20.27 -4.66 11.57
CA GLN A 261 -19.10 -4.30 12.40
C GLN A 261 -18.55 -2.91 12.04
N VAL A 262 -19.42 -1.90 11.98
CA VAL A 262 -19.10 -0.53 11.53
C VAL A 262 -18.05 0.18 12.40
N TRP A 263 -17.89 -0.24 13.65
CA TRP A 263 -16.86 0.26 14.57
C TRP A 263 -15.44 0.03 14.04
N ARG A 264 -15.24 -0.93 13.13
CA ARG A 264 -13.96 -1.23 12.50
C ARG A 264 -13.37 -0.07 11.72
N ILE A 265 -14.22 0.78 11.12
CA ILE A 265 -13.79 1.99 10.43
C ILE A 265 -13.02 2.92 11.39
N PHE A 266 -13.50 3.02 12.63
CA PHE A 266 -12.87 3.87 13.64
C PHE A 266 -11.64 3.20 14.26
N THR A 267 -11.73 1.92 14.65
CA THR A 267 -10.63 1.23 15.32
C THR A 267 -9.43 1.02 14.42
N ALA A 268 -9.64 0.78 13.12
CA ALA A 268 -8.58 0.62 12.14
C ALA A 268 -7.61 1.81 12.07
N MET A 269 -8.08 3.03 12.39
CA MET A 269 -7.27 4.24 12.44
C MET A 269 -6.12 4.16 13.45
N PHE A 270 -6.19 3.26 14.43
CA PHE A 270 -5.22 3.15 15.52
C PHE A 270 -4.34 1.89 15.44
N LEU A 271 -4.56 1.05 14.43
CA LEU A 271 -3.87 -0.21 14.23
C LEU A 271 -2.76 -0.07 13.20
N HIS A 272 -1.66 -0.83 13.35
CA HIS A 272 -0.52 -0.74 12.44
C HIS A 272 0.08 -2.13 12.21
N PHE A 273 0.45 -2.41 10.95
CA PHE A 273 0.97 -3.72 10.56
C PHE A 273 2.39 -4.02 11.05
N ASN A 274 3.27 -3.01 11.16
CA ASN A 274 4.66 -3.24 11.56
C ASN A 274 5.31 -1.94 12.06
N ILE A 275 6.54 -2.07 12.59
CA ILE A 275 7.31 -0.96 13.15
C ILE A 275 7.54 0.17 12.15
N LEU A 276 7.92 -0.15 10.90
CA LEU A 276 8.18 0.88 9.89
C LEU A 276 6.90 1.67 9.59
N HIS A 277 5.77 0.99 9.46
CA HIS A 277 4.48 1.60 9.18
C HIS A 277 4.06 2.57 10.31
N ILE A 278 4.12 2.13 11.58
CA ILE A 278 3.81 3.04 12.70
C ILE A 278 4.83 4.18 12.80
N ALA A 279 6.13 3.92 12.61
CA ALA A 279 7.15 4.95 12.70
C ALA A 279 6.92 6.08 11.68
N LEU A 280 6.62 5.73 10.42
CA LEU A 280 6.33 6.70 9.38
C LEU A 280 5.05 7.51 9.65
N ASN A 281 3.98 6.86 10.14
CA ASN A 281 2.75 7.56 10.51
C ASN A 281 2.97 8.52 11.69
N MET A 282 3.70 8.08 12.73
CA MET A 282 3.97 8.91 13.91
C MET A 282 4.90 10.07 13.57
N LEU A 283 5.90 9.87 12.72
CA LEU A 283 6.77 10.93 12.22
C LEU A 283 5.98 11.97 11.42
N SER A 284 5.04 11.51 10.60
CA SER A 284 4.16 12.37 9.81
C SER A 284 3.20 13.17 10.69
N LEU A 285 2.57 12.54 11.69
CA LEU A 285 1.77 13.23 12.69
C LEU A 285 2.61 14.25 13.46
N PHE A 286 3.83 13.89 13.85
CA PHE A 286 4.70 14.78 14.61
C PHE A 286 5.00 16.07 13.84
N PHE A 287 5.34 16.01 12.56
CA PHE A 287 5.63 17.21 11.78
C PHE A 287 4.38 17.91 11.25
N ILE A 288 3.51 17.16 10.58
CA ILE A 288 2.37 17.71 9.83
C ILE A 288 1.18 17.94 10.77
N GLY A 289 0.90 17.00 11.68
CA GLY A 289 -0.12 17.15 12.71
C GLY A 289 0.16 18.35 13.62
N THR A 290 1.40 18.53 14.08
CA THR A 290 1.80 19.73 14.86
C THR A 290 1.56 21.01 14.07
N ALA A 291 1.91 21.05 12.78
CA ALA A 291 1.67 22.24 11.96
C ALA A 291 0.17 22.57 11.86
N VAL A 292 -0.67 21.57 11.62
CA VAL A 292 -2.13 21.74 11.55
C VAL A 292 -2.72 22.12 12.91
N GLU A 293 -2.28 21.51 14.02
CA GLU A 293 -2.71 21.87 15.38
C GLU A 293 -2.39 23.34 15.69
N VAL A 294 -1.22 23.83 15.26
CA VAL A 294 -0.82 25.24 15.41
C VAL A 294 -1.68 26.17 14.55
N PHE A 295 -1.94 25.82 13.28
CA PHE A 295 -2.67 26.70 12.37
C PHE A 295 -4.19 26.71 12.58
N PHE A 296 -4.80 25.55 12.86
CA PHE A 296 -6.24 25.39 13.02
C PHE A 296 -6.69 25.43 14.48
N GLY A 297 -5.81 25.10 15.42
CA GLY A 297 -6.13 24.90 16.83
C GLY A 297 -6.58 23.48 17.15
N LYS A 298 -6.48 23.10 18.42
CA LYS A 298 -6.70 21.74 18.97
C LYS A 298 -8.00 21.08 18.49
N TRP A 299 -9.14 21.76 18.65
CA TRP A 299 -10.44 21.19 18.34
C TRP A 299 -10.68 20.98 16.84
N ARG A 300 -10.25 21.94 16.03
CA ARG A 300 -10.39 21.84 14.56
C ARG A 300 -9.46 20.77 14.00
N TYR A 301 -8.24 20.69 14.52
CA TYR A 301 -7.30 19.62 14.17
C TYR A 301 -7.89 18.24 14.50
N LEU A 302 -8.47 18.07 15.70
CA LEU A 302 -9.10 16.81 16.09
C LEU A 302 -10.24 16.42 15.15
N VAL A 303 -11.12 17.38 14.79
CA VAL A 303 -12.21 17.14 13.83
C VAL A 303 -11.67 16.79 12.43
N ILE A 304 -10.62 17.46 11.98
CA ILE A 304 -9.97 17.15 10.69
C ILE A 304 -9.42 15.72 10.71
N TYR A 305 -8.66 15.35 11.74
CA TYR A 305 -8.06 14.03 11.85
C TYR A 305 -9.12 12.92 11.93
N LEU A 306 -10.07 13.04 12.85
CA LEU A 306 -11.12 12.04 13.03
C LEU A 306 -12.07 11.97 11.83
N GLY A 307 -12.52 13.12 11.35
CA GLY A 307 -13.44 13.21 10.21
C GLY A 307 -12.82 12.67 8.93
N ALA A 308 -11.55 12.98 8.65
CA ALA A 308 -10.88 12.44 7.46
C ALA A 308 -10.67 10.93 7.54
N GLY A 309 -10.27 10.39 8.70
CA GLY A 309 -10.12 8.94 8.88
C GLY A 309 -11.45 8.19 8.73
N ILE A 310 -12.51 8.66 9.37
CA ILE A 310 -13.84 8.04 9.29
C ILE A 310 -14.40 8.12 7.86
N LEU A 311 -14.33 9.29 7.22
CA LEU A 311 -14.81 9.45 5.85
C LEU A 311 -13.97 8.64 4.85
N GLY A 312 -12.66 8.52 5.08
CA GLY A 312 -11.76 7.64 4.32
C GLY A 312 -12.21 6.18 4.41
N GLY A 313 -12.39 5.66 5.62
CA GLY A 313 -12.88 4.30 5.85
C GLY A 313 -14.29 4.04 5.30
N ILE A 314 -15.20 5.01 5.39
CA ILE A 314 -16.54 4.92 4.78
C ILE A 314 -16.43 4.87 3.25
N PHE A 315 -15.60 5.72 2.65
CA PHE A 315 -15.46 5.77 1.20
C PHE A 315 -14.82 4.50 0.64
N THR A 316 -13.79 3.97 1.30
CA THR A 316 -13.18 2.69 0.91
C THR A 316 -14.16 1.53 1.03
N TYR A 317 -15.02 1.53 2.06
CA TYR A 317 -16.11 0.57 2.18
C TYR A 317 -17.07 0.64 1.00
N PHE A 318 -17.53 1.83 0.58
CA PHE A 318 -18.46 1.93 -0.56
C PHE A 318 -17.84 1.60 -1.92
N LEU A 319 -16.52 1.72 -2.08
CA LEU A 319 -15.83 1.35 -3.32
C LEU A 319 -15.69 -0.16 -3.50
N ASP A 320 -15.44 -0.89 -2.42
CA ASP A 320 -15.34 -2.36 -2.45
C ASP A 320 -15.94 -2.94 -1.16
N PRO A 321 -17.28 -3.02 -1.04
CA PRO A 321 -17.95 -3.52 0.16
C PRO A 321 -17.60 -4.98 0.47
N SER A 322 -17.24 -5.75 -0.57
CA SER A 322 -16.88 -7.17 -0.50
C SER A 322 -15.43 -7.43 -0.09
N SER A 323 -14.61 -6.38 0.05
CA SER A 323 -13.17 -6.55 0.32
C SER A 323 -12.93 -7.33 1.61
N VAL A 324 -12.15 -8.41 1.49
CA VAL A 324 -11.68 -9.23 2.62
C VAL A 324 -10.27 -8.84 3.08
N ILE A 325 -9.59 -7.96 2.35
CA ILE A 325 -8.25 -7.50 2.68
C ILE A 325 -8.35 -6.53 3.87
N PRO A 326 -7.71 -6.83 5.02
CA PRO A 326 -7.74 -5.91 6.15
C PRO A 326 -6.96 -4.64 5.83
N SER A 327 -7.56 -3.50 6.16
CA SER A 327 -6.92 -2.19 6.20
C SER A 327 -6.75 -1.74 7.65
N ALA A 328 -5.57 -1.23 7.97
CA ALA A 328 -5.23 -0.69 9.27
C ALA A 328 -4.18 0.39 9.10
N GLY A 329 -4.34 1.51 9.81
CA GLY A 329 -3.38 2.59 9.82
C GLY A 329 -4.02 3.95 10.08
N ALA A 330 -3.28 4.83 10.74
CA ALA A 330 -3.66 6.24 10.86
C ALA A 330 -3.57 7.01 9.53
N SER A 331 -3.12 6.35 8.45
CA SER A 331 -2.70 7.00 7.22
C SER A 331 -3.82 7.75 6.50
N GLY A 332 -5.04 7.20 6.34
CA GLY A 332 -6.18 7.95 5.76
C GLY A 332 -6.45 9.27 6.50
N ALA A 333 -6.43 9.25 7.83
CA ALA A 333 -6.56 10.46 8.65
C ALA A 333 -5.38 11.43 8.45
N ILE A 334 -4.14 10.92 8.42
CA ILE A 334 -2.93 11.71 8.17
C ILE A 334 -2.96 12.38 6.80
N PHE A 335 -3.41 11.68 5.76
CA PHE A 335 -3.62 12.26 4.43
C PHE A 335 -4.66 13.39 4.47
N GLY A 336 -5.72 13.25 5.27
CA GLY A 336 -6.62 14.38 5.53
C GLY A 336 -5.97 15.57 6.22
N VAL A 337 -5.07 15.32 7.17
CA VAL A 337 -4.27 16.38 7.80
C VAL A 337 -3.32 17.04 6.78
N PHE A 338 -2.70 16.27 5.88
CA PHE A 338 -1.94 16.82 4.73
C PHE A 338 -2.82 17.70 3.85
N GLY A 339 -4.03 17.25 3.51
CA GLY A 339 -5.01 17.97 2.70
C GLY A 339 -5.42 19.29 3.36
N ALA A 340 -5.68 19.26 4.67
CA ALA A 340 -6.00 20.46 5.45
C ALA A 340 -4.86 21.48 5.46
N LEU A 341 -3.62 21.02 5.63
CA LEU A 341 -2.45 21.89 5.57
C LEU A 341 -2.24 22.48 4.17
N GLY A 342 -2.47 21.68 3.12
CA GLY A 342 -2.45 22.13 1.73
C GLY A 342 -3.49 23.23 1.46
N VAL A 343 -4.72 23.07 1.96
CA VAL A 343 -5.77 24.10 1.88
C VAL A 343 -5.33 25.37 2.60
N PHE A 344 -4.75 25.25 3.80
CA PHE A 344 -4.26 26.40 4.55
C PHE A 344 -3.19 27.17 3.75
N TYR A 345 -2.20 26.47 3.20
CA TYR A 345 -1.18 27.11 2.36
C TYR A 345 -1.76 27.71 1.10
N PHE A 346 -2.67 27.01 0.41
CA PHE A 346 -3.29 27.51 -0.81
C PHE A 346 -4.07 28.79 -0.57
N VAL A 347 -4.91 28.83 0.47
CA VAL A 347 -5.72 30.02 0.81
C VAL A 347 -4.84 31.19 1.24
N ASN A 348 -3.76 30.92 1.97
CA ASN A 348 -2.91 31.96 2.52
C ASN A 348 -1.65 32.28 1.69
N ARG A 349 -1.46 31.65 0.53
CA ARG A 349 -0.23 31.74 -0.29
C ARG A 349 0.23 33.17 -0.59
N ARG A 350 -0.72 34.08 -0.84
CA ARG A 350 -0.43 35.49 -1.15
C ARG A 350 0.15 36.25 0.06
N ASN A 351 -0.15 35.79 1.27
CA ASN A 351 0.28 36.42 2.52
C ASN A 351 1.58 35.83 3.08
N MET A 352 2.07 34.70 2.53
CA MET A 352 3.23 33.97 3.07
C MET A 352 4.58 34.43 2.53
N GLY A 353 4.64 35.11 1.39
CA GLY A 353 5.91 35.53 0.78
C GLY A 353 6.91 34.37 0.57
N SER A 354 8.20 34.63 0.77
CA SER A 354 9.28 33.64 0.63
C SER A 354 9.20 32.49 1.65
N PHE A 355 8.73 32.76 2.87
CA PHE A 355 8.50 31.75 3.91
C PHE A 355 7.50 30.67 3.45
N GLY A 356 6.48 31.07 2.68
CA GLY A 356 5.50 30.13 2.13
C GLY A 356 6.11 29.11 1.18
N ARG A 357 7.10 29.49 0.37
CA ARG A 357 7.76 28.55 -0.55
C ARG A 357 8.46 27.43 0.22
N GLY A 358 9.24 27.76 1.25
CA GLY A 358 9.93 26.76 2.07
C GLY A 358 8.97 25.83 2.84
N ALA A 359 7.85 26.38 3.34
CA ALA A 359 6.82 25.58 4.00
C ALA A 359 6.11 24.62 3.03
N ILE A 360 5.82 25.07 1.81
CA ILE A 360 5.20 24.25 0.76
C ILE A 360 6.16 23.17 0.24
N THR A 361 7.43 23.49 0.01
CA THR A 361 8.41 22.48 -0.45
C THR A 361 8.63 21.40 0.60
N ASN A 362 8.76 21.76 1.87
CA ASN A 362 8.82 20.78 2.96
C ASN A 362 7.54 19.93 3.02
N TRP A 363 6.36 20.54 2.89
CA TRP A 363 5.10 19.81 2.85
C TRP A 363 5.00 18.85 1.66
N LEU A 364 5.41 19.26 0.46
CA LEU A 364 5.47 18.40 -0.73
C LEU A 364 6.43 17.22 -0.53
N PHE A 365 7.59 17.46 0.09
CA PHE A 365 8.54 16.39 0.42
C PHE A 365 7.90 15.35 1.35
N TRP A 366 7.28 15.77 2.45
CA TRP A 366 6.63 14.86 3.39
C TRP A 366 5.44 14.13 2.78
N LEU A 367 4.65 14.82 1.94
CA LEU A 367 3.55 14.20 1.20
C LEU A 367 4.06 13.15 0.22
N GLY A 368 5.12 13.45 -0.54
CA GLY A 368 5.75 12.52 -1.48
C GLY A 368 6.34 11.30 -0.78
N LEU A 369 6.99 11.49 0.36
CA LEU A 369 7.52 10.39 1.18
C LEU A 369 6.39 9.47 1.69
N ASN A 370 5.30 10.04 2.22
CA ASN A 370 4.15 9.27 2.69
C ASN A 370 3.45 8.53 1.54
N LEU A 371 3.32 9.17 0.38
CA LEU A 371 2.78 8.52 -0.82
C LEU A 371 3.67 7.36 -1.25
N PHE A 372 4.98 7.56 -1.35
CA PHE A 372 5.93 6.51 -1.75
C PHE A 372 5.85 5.27 -0.86
N PHE A 373 5.90 5.44 0.46
CA PHE A 373 5.79 4.32 1.39
C PHE A 373 4.36 3.76 1.48
N GLY A 374 3.34 4.61 1.35
CA GLY A 374 1.94 4.21 1.25
C GLY A 374 1.66 3.33 0.02
N PHE A 375 2.30 3.63 -1.12
CA PHE A 375 2.23 2.83 -2.34
C PHE A 375 3.08 1.55 -2.30
N SER A 376 4.14 1.54 -1.50
CA SER A 376 5.07 0.40 -1.44
C SER A 376 4.59 -0.73 -0.52
N SER A 377 3.43 -0.58 0.13
CA SER A 377 2.90 -1.55 1.10
C SER A 377 1.56 -2.12 0.61
N ALA A 378 1.56 -3.43 0.33
CA ALA A 378 0.44 -4.16 -0.27
C ALA A 378 -0.88 -4.12 0.53
N ASN A 379 -0.84 -3.73 1.81
CA ASN A 379 -2.00 -3.68 2.71
C ASN A 379 -2.53 -2.27 2.95
N ILE A 380 -2.04 -1.26 2.23
CA ILE A 380 -2.49 0.12 2.39
C ILE A 380 -3.26 0.55 1.14
N GLY A 381 -4.58 0.72 1.28
CA GLY A 381 -5.45 1.10 0.17
C GLY A 381 -5.17 2.53 -0.30
N ILE A 382 -4.72 2.70 -1.55
CA ILE A 382 -4.59 4.02 -2.21
C ILE A 382 -5.86 4.87 -2.07
N TRP A 383 -7.02 4.22 -2.12
CA TRP A 383 -8.31 4.87 -2.01
C TRP A 383 -8.55 5.47 -0.63
N ASP A 384 -8.01 4.87 0.43
CA ASP A 384 -8.08 5.43 1.78
C ASP A 384 -7.30 6.75 1.88
N HIS A 385 -6.12 6.80 1.26
CA HIS A 385 -5.30 8.01 1.22
C HIS A 385 -5.95 9.12 0.39
N ILE A 386 -6.45 8.78 -0.81
CA ILE A 386 -7.10 9.77 -1.68
C ILE A 386 -8.38 10.28 -1.00
N ALA A 387 -9.22 9.39 -0.48
CA ALA A 387 -10.44 9.77 0.22
C ALA A 387 -10.16 10.60 1.45
N GLY A 388 -9.18 10.19 2.26
CA GLY A 388 -8.71 10.94 3.43
C GLY A 388 -8.23 12.35 3.05
N LEU A 389 -7.37 12.47 2.03
CA LEU A 389 -6.87 13.74 1.51
C LEU A 389 -8.03 14.68 1.12
N VAL A 390 -8.96 14.18 0.29
CA VAL A 390 -10.11 14.96 -0.18
C VAL A 390 -11.03 15.34 0.98
N ALA A 391 -11.36 14.40 1.86
CA ALA A 391 -12.19 14.65 3.03
C ALA A 391 -11.57 15.71 3.94
N GLY A 392 -10.26 15.62 4.21
CA GLY A 392 -9.52 16.60 4.98
C GLY A 392 -9.50 17.99 4.33
N MET A 393 -9.35 18.06 3.00
CA MET A 393 -9.47 19.33 2.27
C MET A 393 -10.86 19.96 2.43
N LEU A 394 -11.92 19.18 2.27
CA LEU A 394 -13.30 19.64 2.42
C LEU A 394 -13.60 20.12 3.84
N ILE A 395 -13.23 19.34 4.85
CA ILE A 395 -13.39 19.73 6.26
C ILE A 395 -12.58 21.00 6.55
N ALA A 396 -11.36 21.10 6.06
CA ALA A 396 -10.50 22.26 6.29
C ALA A 396 -11.06 23.54 5.66
N LEU A 397 -11.68 23.47 4.47
CA LEU A 397 -12.33 24.62 3.84
C LEU A 397 -13.47 25.18 4.70
N LEU A 398 -14.21 24.32 5.39
CA LEU A 398 -15.28 24.71 6.32
C LEU A 398 -14.72 25.28 7.64
N LEU A 399 -13.61 24.73 8.12
CA LEU A 399 -13.03 25.04 9.43
C LEU A 399 -11.91 26.09 9.38
N ILE A 400 -11.53 26.59 8.20
CA ILE A 400 -10.39 27.50 8.08
C ILE A 400 -10.58 28.73 8.96
N PRO A 401 -9.59 29.10 9.80
CA PRO A 401 -9.70 30.28 10.63
C PRO A 401 -9.78 31.53 9.74
N ARG A 402 -10.96 32.15 9.65
CA ARG A 402 -11.12 33.43 8.95
C ARG A 402 -10.43 34.51 9.76
N THR A 403 -9.34 35.07 9.24
CA THR A 403 -8.74 36.28 9.81
C THR A 403 -9.77 37.40 9.64
N LYS A 404 -10.35 37.90 10.75
CA LYS A 404 -11.15 39.14 10.69
C LYS A 404 -10.25 40.23 10.09
N ARG A 405 -10.56 40.69 8.88
CA ARG A 405 -10.06 41.99 8.40
C ARG A 405 -10.54 43.00 9.44
N ARG A 406 -9.64 43.49 10.30
CA ARG A 406 -9.87 44.80 10.91
C ARG A 406 -9.84 45.76 9.74
N GLN A 407 -11.02 46.21 9.33
CA GLN A 407 -11.16 47.45 8.57
C GLN A 407 -10.46 48.51 9.43
N LEU A 408 -9.31 48.98 8.95
CA LEU A 408 -8.70 50.23 9.39
C LEU A 408 -9.15 51.30 8.40
#